data_AF-A0A6P0I7I7-F1
#
_entry.id   AF-A0A6P0I7I7-F1
#
_cell.length_a   1.000
_cell.length_b   1.000
_cell.length_c   1.000
_cell.angle_alpha   90.00
_cell.angle_beta   90.00
_cell.angle_gamma   90.00
#
_symmetry.space_group_name_H-M   'P 1'
#
loop_
_entity.id
_entity.type
_entity.pdbx_description
1 polymer ?
#
loop_
_entity_poly.entity_id
_entity_poly.type
_entity_poly.pdbx_seq_one_letter_code
_entity_poly.pdbx_strand_id
1 'polypeptide(L)' 'KKIKEKYKTIKVFMLTAHGYDEHYKIAKEYGTDDYLVKPINFEEIKQKILEL' A
#
# COMPACT_ATOMS: atom_id res chain seq x y z
N LYS A 1 8.28 -3.66 6.10
CA LYS A 1 9.76 -3.79 6.00
C LYS A 1 10.24 -5.17 5.50
N LYS A 2 10.09 -6.27 6.26
CA LYS A 2 10.60 -7.63 5.91
C LYS A 2 10.30 -8.10 4.47
N ILE A 3 9.09 -7.84 3.97
CA ILE A 3 8.69 -8.22 2.62
C ILE A 3 9.53 -7.52 1.55
N LYS A 4 9.75 -6.20 1.67
CA LYS A 4 10.55 -5.42 0.73
C LYS A 4 12.04 -5.76 0.79
N GLU A 5 12.54 -6.13 1.97
CA GLU A 5 13.91 -6.61 2.15
C GLU A 5 14.14 -7.94 1.43
N LYS A 6 13.18 -8.88 1.55
CA LYS A 6 13.28 -10.22 0.95
C LYS A 6 12.91 -10.26 -0.54
N TYR A 7 11.96 -9.42 -0.95
CA TYR A 7 11.37 -9.42 -2.29
C TYR A 7 11.34 -7.99 -2.84
N LYS A 8 12.49 -7.53 -3.33
CA LYS A 8 12.68 -6.13 -3.76
C LYS A 8 11.75 -5.69 -4.90
N THR A 9 11.33 -6.63 -5.75
CA THR A 9 10.57 -6.34 -6.98
C THR A 9 9.06 -6.48 -6.81
N ILE A 10 8.57 -7.06 -5.72
CA ILE A 10 7.12 -7.23 -5.55
C ILE A 10 6.47 -5.91 -5.16
N LYS A 11 5.30 -5.64 -5.73
CA LYS A 11 4.46 -4.51 -5.38
C LYS A 11 3.71 -4.80 -4.08
N VAL A 12 3.69 -3.84 -3.15
CA VAL A 12 3.08 -3.98 -1.83
C VAL A 12 2.19 -2.78 -1.57
N PHE A 13 0.90 -3.06 -1.43
CA PHE A 13 -0.14 -2.11 -1.06
C PHE A 13 -0.47 -2.32 0.41
N MET A 14 -0.39 -1.26 1.21
CA MET A 14 -0.84 -1.32 2.60
C MET A 14 -2.32 -0.99 2.67
N LEU A 15 -3.08 -1.73 3.47
CA LEU A 15 -4.51 -1.51 3.67
C LEU A 15 -4.82 -1.33 5.16
N THR A 16 -5.49 -0.24 5.51
CA THR A 16 -5.89 0.08 6.89
C THR A 16 -7.39 0.33 7.03
N ALA A 17 -7.93 0.14 8.23
CA ALA A 17 -9.26 0.62 8.59
C ALA A 17 -9.27 2.12 8.98
N HIS A 18 -8.13 2.65 9.44
CA HIS A 18 -8.01 4.02 9.91
C HIS A 18 -6.82 4.72 9.23
N GLY A 19 -7.11 5.78 8.48
CA GLY A 19 -6.13 6.56 7.73
C GLY A 19 -5.48 7.65 8.58
N TYR A 20 -4.78 7.29 9.66
CA TYR A 20 -3.98 8.26 10.41
C TYR A 20 -2.70 8.61 9.64
N ASP A 21 -2.34 9.90 9.60
CA ASP A 21 -1.15 10.40 8.88
C ASP A 21 0.15 9.72 9.30
N GLU A 22 0.26 9.34 10.57
CA GLU A 22 1.43 8.63 11.10
C GLU A 22 1.60 7.25 10.43
N HIS A 23 0.51 6.52 10.22
CA HIS A 23 0.57 5.21 9.57
C HIS A 23 0.92 5.33 8.08
N TYR A 24 0.47 6.41 7.42
CA TYR A 24 0.86 6.70 6.05
C TYR A 24 2.37 6.98 5.94
N LYS A 25 2.93 7.78 6.85
CA LYS A 25 4.38 8.06 6.90
C LYS A 25 5.19 6.77 7.11
N ILE A 26 4.80 5.95 8.09
CA ILE A 26 5.47 4.67 8.37
C ILE A 26 5.40 3.73 7.15
N ALA A 27 4.26 3.67 6.45
CA ALA A 27 4.13 2.86 5.24
C ALA A 27 5.11 3.28 4.14
N LYS A 28 5.20 4.60 3.89
CA LYS A 28 6.18 5.17 2.96
C LYS A 28 7.62 4.85 3.36
N GLU A 29 7.97 5.01 4.63
CA GLU A 29 9.31 4.67 5.14
C GLU A 29 9.64 3.18 4.96
N TYR A 30 8.63 2.30 4.98
CA TYR A 30 8.79 0.87 4.74
C TYR A 30 8.81 0.47 3.26
N GLY A 31 8.68 1.44 2.36
CA GLY A 31 8.77 1.24 0.91
C GLY A 31 7.55 0.59 0.29
N THR A 32 6.35 0.78 0.85
CA THR A 32 5.09 0.36 0.21
C THR A 32 4.85 1.17 -1.05
N ASP A 33 4.32 0.54 -2.10
CA ASP A 33 4.00 1.21 -3.37
C ASP A 33 2.71 2.03 -3.26
N ASP A 34 1.77 1.62 -2.39
CA ASP A 34 0.54 2.36 -2.16
C ASP A 34 -0.02 2.15 -0.75
N TYR A 35 -0.94 3.03 -0.36
CA TYR A 35 -1.61 3.02 0.93
C TYR A 35 -3.11 3.27 0.75
N LEU A 36 -3.93 2.31 1.15
CA LEU A 36 -5.39 2.29 0.99
C LEU A 36 -6.07 2.35 2.35
N VAL A 37 -7.14 3.14 2.44
CA VAL A 37 -7.98 3.27 3.64
C VAL A 37 -9.37 2.72 3.33
N LYS A 38 -9.94 1.95 4.25
CA LYS A 38 -11.32 1.46 4.11
C LYS A 38 -12.34 2.60 4.36
N PRO A 39 -13.52 2.55 3.71
CA PRO A 39 -13.94 1.57 2.70
C PRO A 39 -13.21 1.79 1.38
N ILE A 40 -12.90 0.70 0.67
CA ILE A 40 -12.18 0.79 -0.61
C ILE A 40 -13.15 0.61 -1.77
N ASN A 41 -12.92 1.38 -2.83
CA ASN A 41 -13.54 1.17 -4.12
C ASN A 41 -12.75 0.09 -4.90
N PHE A 42 -13.40 -1.02 -5.24
CA PHE A 42 -12.76 -2.13 -5.95
C PHE A 42 -12.37 -1.76 -7.39
N GLU A 43 -13.11 -0.87 -8.04
CA GLU A 43 -12.78 -0.46 -9.41
C GLU A 43 -11.48 0.35 -9.41
N GLU A 44 -11.30 1.26 -8.45
CA GLU A 44 -10.05 2.02 -8.28
C GLU A 44 -8.85 1.10 -7.99
N ILE A 45 -9.02 0.08 -7.14
CA ILE A 45 -7.96 -0.90 -6.89
C ILE A 45 -7.60 -1.66 -8.16
N LYS A 46 -8.62 -2.09 -8.93
CA LYS A 46 -8.41 -2.85 -10.15
C LYS A 46 -7.60 -2.04 -11.17
N GLN A 47 -7.95 -0.77 -11.37
CA GLN A 47 -7.18 0.13 -12.24
C GLN A 47 -5.74 0.26 -11.75
N LYS A 48 -5.54 0.53 -10.45
CA LYS A 48 -4.20 0.62 -9.85
C LYS A 48 -3.37 -0.64 -10.09
N ILE A 49 -3.96 -1.84 -9.97
CA ILE A 49 -3.24 -3.11 -10.19
C ILE A 49 -2.86 -3.29 -11.67
N LEU A 50 -3.73 -2.89 -12.59
CA LEU A 50 -3.49 -3.02 -14.04
C LEU A 50 -2.47 -2.00 -14.57
N GLU A 51 -2.28 -0.89 -13.87
CA GLU A 51 -1.30 0.17 -14.21
C GLU A 51 0.11 -0.07 -13.63
N LEU A 52 0.34 -1.16 -12.88
CA LEU A 52 1.64 -1.53 -12.29
C LEU A 52 2.61 -2.17 -13.29
#